data_AF-A0A257G890-F1
#
_entry.id   AF-A0A257G890-F1
#
_cell.length_a   1.000
_cell.length_b   1.000
_cell.length_c   1.000
_cell.angle_alpha   90.00
_cell.angle_beta   90.00
_cell.angle_gamma   90.00
#
_symmetry.space_group_name_H-M   'P 1'
#
loop_
_entity.id
_entity.type
_entity.pdbx_description
1 polymer ?
#
loop_
_entity_poly.entity_id
_entity_poly.type
_entity_poly.pdbx_seq_one_letter_code
_entity_poly.pdbx_strand_id
1 'polypeptide(L)'
;MWSQPMSRRLSRAIATLALFSLVMAAPAQAACIDRQTATAARIHQFETMMMVVSLRCNRIGYDMRGTYEGMVTAHQAPFGQAATRLRHFLGGDGIDPHSGGFDRYATILGNSYGGGATSFATCQTLDQVAGELAKVPDVRLLAQVAETLIARPKLDEMACAAEN
;
A
#
# COMPACT_ATOMS: atom_id res chain seq x y z
N MET A 1 -56.71 -55.27 -29.30
CA MET A 1 -57.57 -54.08 -29.40
C MET A 1 -56.86 -52.93 -28.69
N TRP A 2 -56.69 -51.79 -29.37
CA TRP A 2 -55.94 -50.64 -28.89
C TRP A 2 -56.56 -50.01 -27.64
N SER A 3 -55.71 -49.41 -26.79
CA SER A 3 -55.74 -47.98 -26.47
C SER A 3 -55.31 -47.70 -25.03
N GLN A 4 -54.27 -46.88 -24.91
CA GLN A 4 -53.88 -46.20 -23.67
C GLN A 4 -54.94 -45.17 -23.27
N PRO A 5 -54.89 -44.73 -21.99
CA PRO A 5 -54.83 -43.29 -21.80
C PRO A 5 -53.63 -42.86 -20.95
N MET A 6 -52.87 -41.95 -21.54
CA MET A 6 -51.88 -41.08 -20.92
C MET A 6 -52.60 -39.90 -20.26
N SER A 7 -52.46 -39.71 -18.94
CA SER A 7 -52.37 -38.37 -18.33
C SER A 7 -51.94 -38.50 -16.86
N ARG A 8 -50.72 -38.06 -16.53
CA ARG A 8 -50.44 -36.82 -15.77
C ARG A 8 -51.12 -36.84 -14.40
N ARG A 9 -50.41 -36.90 -13.28
CA ARG A 9 -49.42 -35.90 -12.85
C ARG A 9 -48.39 -36.54 -11.91
N LEU A 10 -47.12 -36.54 -12.34
CA LEU A 10 -45.98 -36.92 -11.51
C LEU A 10 -45.94 -36.02 -10.27
N SER A 11 -45.96 -36.66 -9.11
CA SER A 11 -45.83 -36.05 -7.80
C SER A 11 -44.36 -36.05 -7.37
N ARG A 12 -43.95 -34.94 -6.75
CA ARG A 12 -42.81 -34.76 -5.84
C ARG A 12 -41.40 -34.76 -6.47
N ALA A 13 -41.03 -33.57 -6.96
CA ALA A 13 -39.65 -33.12 -6.96
C ALA A 13 -39.26 -32.67 -5.53
N ILE A 14 -38.30 -33.36 -4.91
CA ILE A 14 -37.47 -32.81 -3.84
C ILE A 14 -36.03 -33.12 -4.25
N ALA A 15 -35.45 -32.22 -5.03
CA ALA A 15 -34.04 -32.24 -5.35
C ALA A 15 -33.31 -31.41 -4.28
N THR A 16 -32.71 -32.08 -3.30
CA THR A 16 -31.74 -31.50 -2.37
C THR A 16 -30.41 -31.32 -3.10
N LEU A 17 -30.18 -30.13 -3.68
CA LEU A 17 -28.83 -29.69 -4.04
C LEU A 17 -28.29 -28.80 -2.91
N ALA A 18 -27.39 -29.38 -2.13
CA ALA A 18 -26.58 -28.68 -1.15
C ALA A 18 -25.67 -27.67 -1.87
N LEU A 19 -25.85 -26.37 -1.61
CA LEU A 19 -24.88 -25.35 -1.97
C LEU A 19 -23.66 -25.50 -1.07
N PHE A 20 -22.59 -26.07 -1.60
CA PHE A 20 -21.25 -25.96 -1.04
C PHE A 20 -20.65 -24.61 -1.46
N SER A 21 -20.94 -23.56 -0.68
CA SER A 21 -20.26 -22.28 -0.81
C SER A 21 -18.87 -22.40 -0.18
N LEU A 22 -17.87 -22.88 -0.93
CA LEU A 22 -16.46 -22.67 -0.54
C LEU A 22 -16.13 -21.18 -0.73
N VAL A 23 -16.43 -20.38 0.29
CA VAL A 23 -15.75 -19.10 0.48
C VAL A 23 -14.32 -19.45 0.87
N MET A 24 -13.40 -19.36 -0.08
CA MET A 24 -11.98 -19.25 0.22
C MET A 24 -11.80 -17.96 1.02
N ALA A 25 -11.86 -18.07 2.35
CA ALA A 25 -11.45 -17.01 3.26
C ALA A 25 -9.95 -16.80 3.06
N ALA A 26 -9.59 -15.87 2.16
CA ALA A 26 -8.29 -15.24 2.22
C ALA A 26 -8.15 -14.69 3.66
N PRO A 27 -6.99 -14.85 4.33
CA PRO A 27 -6.82 -14.30 5.65
C PRO A 27 -7.02 -12.79 5.52
N ALA A 28 -8.12 -12.29 6.08
CA ALA A 28 -8.28 -10.88 6.33
C ALA A 28 -7.24 -10.55 7.38
N GLN A 29 -6.04 -10.14 6.94
CA GLN A 29 -5.04 -9.56 7.82
C GLN A 29 -5.72 -8.34 8.44
N ALA A 30 -6.09 -8.43 9.72
CA ALA A 30 -6.69 -7.31 10.42
C ALA A 30 -5.67 -6.17 10.38
N ALA A 31 -6.04 -5.07 9.71
CA ALA A 31 -5.27 -3.85 9.76
C ALA A 31 -5.48 -3.24 11.15
N CYS A 32 -4.38 -2.84 11.80
CA CYS A 32 -4.40 -2.23 13.13
C CYS A 32 -4.51 -0.70 13.05
N ILE A 33 -4.52 -0.16 11.84
CA ILE A 33 -4.78 1.26 11.54
C ILE A 33 -5.93 1.41 10.55
N ASP A 34 -6.63 2.54 10.61
CA ASP A 34 -7.71 2.84 9.67
C ASP A 34 -7.19 3.01 8.23
N ARG A 35 -8.07 2.85 7.25
CA ARG A 35 -7.71 2.90 5.82
C ARG A 35 -7.02 4.21 5.41
N GLN A 36 -7.47 5.36 5.94
CA GLN A 36 -6.88 6.64 5.54
C GLN A 36 -5.46 6.78 6.11
N THR A 37 -5.23 6.31 7.34
CA THR A 37 -3.89 6.27 7.95
C THR A 37 -2.99 5.26 7.21
N ALA A 38 -3.52 4.11 6.81
CA ALA A 38 -2.79 3.16 5.97
C ALA A 38 -2.37 3.77 4.63
N THR A 39 -3.25 4.49 3.93
CA THR A 39 -2.92 5.17 2.67
C THR A 39 -1.85 6.25 2.88
N ALA A 40 -1.97 7.09 3.91
CA ALA A 40 -0.94 8.08 4.23
C ALA A 40 0.41 7.42 4.56
N ALA A 41 0.40 6.33 5.33
CA ALA A 41 1.60 5.56 5.64
C ALA A 41 2.28 5.02 4.39
N ARG A 42 1.52 4.45 3.45
CA ARG A 42 2.05 3.97 2.16
C ARG A 42 2.65 5.10 1.32
N ILE A 43 1.97 6.23 1.21
CA ILE A 43 2.47 7.39 0.44
C ILE A 43 3.80 7.90 1.03
N HIS A 44 3.87 8.10 2.34
CA HIS A 44 5.10 8.56 3.00
C HIS A 44 6.23 7.52 2.94
N GLN A 45 5.88 6.24 3.09
CA GLN A 45 6.85 5.16 3.00
C GLN A 45 7.39 5.00 1.58
N PHE A 46 6.54 5.16 0.56
CA PHE A 46 6.93 5.21 -0.84
C PHE A 46 7.88 6.39 -1.11
N GLU A 47 7.57 7.60 -0.63
CA GLU A 47 8.45 8.77 -0.75
C GLU A 47 9.84 8.50 -0.15
N THR A 48 9.87 7.94 1.07
CA THR A 48 11.11 7.61 1.78
C THR A 48 11.92 6.55 1.02
N MET A 49 11.24 5.50 0.51
CA MET A 49 11.87 4.47 -0.30
C MET A 49 12.51 5.08 -1.56
N MET A 50 11.77 5.91 -2.30
CA MET A 50 12.25 6.54 -3.53
C MET A 50 13.43 7.49 -3.27
N MET A 51 13.39 8.23 -2.16
CA MET A 51 14.53 9.06 -1.72
C MET A 51 15.79 8.22 -1.52
N VAL A 52 15.69 7.12 -0.75
CA VAL A 52 16.84 6.25 -0.46
C VAL A 52 17.35 5.55 -1.71
N VAL A 53 16.46 5.11 -2.59
CA VAL A 53 16.83 4.52 -3.89
C VAL A 53 17.59 5.53 -4.73
N SER A 54 17.09 6.77 -4.84
CA SER A 54 17.77 7.85 -5.57
C SER A 54 19.21 8.02 -5.06
N LEU A 55 19.40 8.16 -3.74
CA LEU A 55 20.74 8.29 -3.15
C LEU A 55 21.66 7.09 -3.47
N ARG A 56 21.14 5.86 -3.45
CA ARG A 56 21.91 4.66 -3.73
C ARG A 56 22.25 4.51 -5.22
N CYS A 57 21.33 4.85 -6.11
CA CYS A 57 21.56 4.85 -7.56
C CYS A 57 22.68 5.83 -7.94
N ASN A 58 22.67 7.02 -7.34
CA ASN A 58 23.74 8.00 -7.53
C ASN A 58 25.11 7.46 -7.11
N ARG A 59 25.20 6.72 -6.01
CA ARG A 59 26.47 6.13 -5.54
C ARG A 59 27.07 5.12 -6.52
N ILE A 60 26.24 4.48 -7.35
CA ILE A 60 26.71 3.52 -8.37
C ILE A 60 26.83 4.14 -9.77
N GLY A 61 26.64 5.45 -9.92
CA GLY A 61 26.79 6.18 -11.18
C GLY A 61 25.52 6.29 -12.02
N TYR A 62 24.34 5.97 -11.48
CA TYR A 62 23.05 6.21 -12.13
C TYR A 62 22.39 7.47 -11.54
N ASP A 63 22.26 8.54 -12.33
CA ASP A 63 21.60 9.77 -11.87
C ASP A 63 20.08 9.66 -11.94
N MET A 64 19.47 9.50 -10.76
CA MET A 64 18.01 9.47 -10.57
C MET A 64 17.49 10.75 -9.88
N ARG A 65 18.36 11.71 -9.56
CA ARG A 65 18.01 12.86 -8.69
C ARG A 65 16.94 13.73 -9.32
N GLY A 66 17.16 14.13 -10.57
CA GLY A 66 16.24 15.01 -11.29
C GLY A 66 14.84 14.41 -11.40
N THR A 67 14.74 13.11 -11.71
CA THR A 67 13.45 12.42 -11.82
C THR A 67 12.74 12.30 -10.47
N TYR A 68 13.48 11.95 -9.41
CA TYR A 68 12.96 11.91 -8.05
C TYR A 68 12.45 13.29 -7.59
N GLU A 69 13.24 14.34 -7.81
CA GLU A 69 12.86 15.73 -7.48
C GLU A 69 11.62 16.19 -8.26
N GLY A 70 11.52 15.79 -9.54
CA GLY A 70 10.33 16.03 -10.36
C GLY A 70 9.08 15.36 -9.80
N MET A 71 9.19 14.10 -9.35
CA MET A 71 8.09 13.38 -8.69
C MET A 71 7.68 14.07 -7.39
N VAL A 72 8.63 14.41 -6.52
CA VAL A 72 8.35 15.10 -5.24
C VAL A 72 7.67 16.44 -5.49
N THR A 73 8.15 17.21 -6.47
CA THR A 73 7.57 18.52 -6.82
C THR A 73 6.13 18.38 -7.33
N ALA A 74 5.89 17.44 -8.25
CA ALA A 74 4.55 17.19 -8.81
C ALA A 74 3.53 16.75 -7.74
N HIS A 75 3.99 16.09 -6.67
CA HIS A 75 3.15 15.51 -5.62
C HIS A 75 3.41 16.09 -4.22
N GLN A 76 3.94 17.32 -4.13
CA GLN A 76 4.30 17.94 -2.85
C GLN A 76 3.14 17.99 -1.84
N ALA A 77 1.92 18.25 -2.34
CA ALA A 77 0.74 18.38 -1.50
C ALA A 77 0.29 17.03 -0.93
N PRO A 78 0.13 15.96 -1.75
CA PRO A 78 -0.07 14.60 -1.25
C PRO A 78 0.97 14.13 -0.23
N PHE A 79 2.27 14.32 -0.50
CA PHE A 79 3.34 13.93 0.42
C PHE A 79 3.26 14.71 1.75
N GLY A 80 3.08 16.02 1.70
CA GLY A 80 2.92 16.86 2.89
C GLY A 80 1.68 16.51 3.72
N GLN A 81 0.54 16.21 3.07
CA GLN A 81 -0.69 15.79 3.75
C GLN A 81 -0.51 14.44 4.44
N ALA A 82 0.14 13.48 3.76
CA ALA A 82 0.45 12.18 4.35
C ALA A 82 1.33 12.34 5.60
N ALA A 83 2.43 13.08 5.49
CA ALA A 83 3.33 13.35 6.61
C ALA A 83 2.61 14.03 7.78
N THR A 84 1.74 15.01 7.50
CA THR A 84 0.95 15.72 8.53
C THR A 84 0.00 14.78 9.27
N ARG A 85 -0.72 13.92 8.53
CA ARG A 85 -1.60 12.92 9.14
C ARG A 85 -0.82 11.98 10.05
N LEU A 86 0.34 11.51 9.59
CA LEU A 86 1.16 10.58 10.37
C LEU A 86 1.74 11.22 11.62
N ARG A 87 2.12 12.50 11.57
CA ARG A 87 2.53 13.25 12.77
C ARG A 87 1.40 13.34 13.78
N HIS A 88 0.17 13.58 13.34
CA HIS A 88 -0.98 13.60 14.23
C HIS A 88 -1.27 12.22 14.83
N PHE A 89 -1.27 11.17 14.00
CA PHE A 89 -1.50 9.79 14.45
C PHE A 89 -0.43 9.30 15.44
N LEU A 90 0.84 9.55 15.17
CA LEU A 90 1.97 9.12 16.00
C LEU A 90 2.27 10.07 17.17
N GLY A 91 1.73 11.29 17.13
CA GLY A 91 1.94 12.33 18.13
C GLY A 91 0.95 12.33 19.29
N GLY A 92 -0.21 11.66 19.13
CA GLY A 92 -1.35 11.82 20.03
C GLY A 92 -1.96 13.23 19.98
N ASP A 93 -2.98 13.49 20.81
CA ASP A 93 -3.83 14.72 20.84
C ASP A 93 -3.10 16.03 21.21
N GLY A 94 -1.82 16.19 20.88
CA GLY A 94 -1.09 17.46 20.98
C GLY A 94 -0.53 17.79 22.36
N ILE A 95 -0.54 16.85 23.31
CA ILE A 95 0.04 17.10 24.65
C ILE A 95 1.58 17.00 24.63
N ASP A 96 2.19 16.27 23.67
CA ASP A 96 3.65 16.22 23.55
C ASP A 96 4.14 16.20 22.08
N PRO A 97 4.58 17.36 21.54
CA PRO A 97 5.27 17.47 20.26
C PRO A 97 6.57 16.66 20.17
N HIS A 98 7.09 16.15 21.29
CA HIS A 98 8.31 15.35 21.41
C HIS A 98 8.06 13.87 21.72
N SER A 99 6.82 13.38 21.57
CA SER A 99 6.52 11.94 21.72
C SER A 99 7.40 11.02 20.84
N GLY A 100 8.10 11.60 19.85
CA GLY A 100 9.16 10.93 19.07
C GLY A 100 8.63 9.80 18.19
N GLY A 101 7.32 9.55 18.18
CA GLY A 101 6.70 8.47 17.43
C GLY A 101 6.93 8.63 15.92
N PHE A 102 6.75 9.84 15.40
CA PHE A 102 7.04 10.15 14.00
C PHE A 102 8.53 10.01 13.66
N ASP A 103 9.43 10.49 14.53
CA ASP A 103 10.88 10.40 14.31
C ASP A 103 11.37 8.95 14.38
N ARG A 104 10.84 8.16 15.32
CA ARG A 104 11.07 6.71 15.41
C ARG A 104 10.56 5.99 14.17
N TYR A 105 9.36 6.33 13.70
CA TYR A 105 8.81 5.80 12.46
C TYR A 105 9.71 6.13 11.25
N ALA A 106 10.11 7.40 11.09
CA ALA A 106 11.00 7.84 10.02
C ALA A 106 12.36 7.12 10.08
N THR A 107 12.91 6.93 11.28
CA THR A 107 14.14 6.17 11.51
C THR A 107 13.99 4.71 11.08
N ILE A 108 12.88 4.05 11.44
CA ILE A 108 12.58 2.68 11.01
C ILE A 108 12.52 2.58 9.49
N LEU A 109 11.87 3.53 8.81
CA LEU A 109 11.83 3.56 7.35
C LEU A 109 13.23 3.73 6.75
N GLY A 110 14.00 4.70 7.24
CA GLY A 110 15.37 4.95 6.78
C GLY A 110 16.24 3.70 6.90
N ASN A 111 16.17 3.01 8.04
CA ASN A 111 16.90 1.77 8.26
C ASN A 111 16.41 0.63 7.36
N SER A 112 15.09 0.51 7.15
CA SER A 112 14.48 -0.53 6.31
C SER A 112 14.95 -0.45 4.86
N TYR A 113 15.16 0.76 4.33
CA TYR A 113 15.58 0.96 2.94
C TYR A 113 17.08 1.21 2.76
N GLY A 114 17.79 1.56 3.83
CA GLY A 114 19.20 1.99 3.79
C GLY A 114 20.21 0.88 3.51
N GLY A 115 19.92 -0.38 3.87
CA GLY A 115 20.91 -1.48 3.89
C GLY A 115 20.95 -2.43 2.69
N GLY A 116 20.19 -2.19 1.63
CA GLY A 116 20.09 -3.15 0.50
C GLY A 116 21.23 -3.05 -0.54
N ALA A 117 21.37 -4.09 -1.36
CA ALA A 117 22.13 -4.03 -2.61
C ALA A 117 21.33 -3.30 -3.71
N THR A 118 21.97 -2.40 -4.46
CA THR A 118 21.36 -1.69 -5.61
C THR A 118 21.96 -2.21 -6.90
N SER A 119 21.13 -2.40 -7.93
CA SER A 119 21.57 -2.70 -9.29
C SER A 119 21.12 -1.58 -10.25
N PHE A 120 21.81 -1.46 -11.38
CA PHE A 120 21.40 -0.56 -12.47
C PHE A 120 19.98 -0.85 -12.96
N ALA A 121 19.59 -2.12 -13.07
CA ALA A 121 18.24 -2.51 -13.49
C ALA A 121 17.17 -2.00 -12.50
N THR A 122 17.41 -2.14 -11.19
CA THR A 122 16.52 -1.60 -10.15
C THR A 122 16.41 -0.08 -10.23
N CYS A 123 17.54 0.62 -10.45
CA CYS A 123 17.54 2.07 -10.64
C CYS A 123 16.71 2.48 -11.84
N GLN A 124 16.92 1.85 -13.00
CA GLN A 124 16.18 2.15 -14.22
C GLN A 124 14.66 1.94 -14.04
N THR A 125 14.25 0.83 -13.42
CA THR A 125 12.82 0.56 -13.19
C THR A 125 12.18 1.61 -12.28
N LEU A 126 12.82 1.96 -11.18
CA LEU A 126 12.26 2.93 -10.24
C LEU A 126 12.34 4.37 -10.76
N ASP A 127 13.36 4.69 -11.56
CA ASP A 127 13.47 5.96 -12.28
C ASP A 127 12.33 6.13 -13.29
N GLN A 128 11.95 5.08 -14.02
CA GLN A 128 10.77 5.11 -14.88
C GLN A 128 9.48 5.38 -14.08
N VAL A 129 9.31 4.73 -12.92
CA VAL A 129 8.16 4.98 -12.04
C VAL A 129 8.12 6.44 -11.57
N ALA A 130 9.25 6.97 -11.11
CA ALA A 130 9.37 8.37 -10.72
C ALA A 130 9.05 9.31 -11.90
N GLY A 131 9.55 8.99 -13.08
CA GLY A 131 9.38 9.79 -14.29
C GLY A 131 7.93 9.86 -14.75
N GLU A 132 7.19 8.76 -14.68
CA GLU A 132 5.76 8.75 -15.00
C GLU A 132 4.95 9.53 -13.96
N LEU A 133 5.25 9.37 -12.67
CA LEU A 133 4.60 10.14 -11.61
C LEU A 133 4.91 11.65 -11.70
N ALA A 134 6.12 12.02 -12.13
CA ALA A 134 6.50 13.43 -12.33
C ALA A 134 5.68 14.10 -13.45
N LYS A 135 5.29 13.35 -14.49
CA LYS A 135 4.49 13.86 -15.62
C LYS A 135 3.00 13.97 -15.28
N VAL A 136 2.52 13.15 -14.35
CA VAL A 136 1.09 13.02 -14.03
C VAL A 136 0.84 13.36 -12.55
N PRO A 137 0.50 14.62 -12.23
CA PRO A 137 0.18 15.03 -10.86
C PRO A 137 -1.23 14.57 -10.44
N ASP A 138 -1.48 13.26 -10.45
CA ASP A 138 -2.72 12.63 -9.94
C ASP A 138 -2.43 11.86 -8.64
N VAL A 139 -3.05 12.31 -7.54
CA VAL A 139 -2.93 11.69 -6.22
C VAL A 139 -3.45 10.25 -6.19
N ARG A 140 -4.44 9.90 -7.03
CA ARG A 140 -4.97 8.54 -7.10
C ARG A 140 -3.97 7.59 -7.73
N LEU A 141 -3.28 8.04 -8.77
CA LEU A 141 -2.18 7.27 -9.38
C LEU A 141 -1.04 7.09 -8.38
N LEU A 142 -0.64 8.16 -7.69
CA LEU A 142 0.37 8.07 -6.62
C LEU A 142 -0.03 7.05 -5.55
N ALA A 143 -1.26 7.12 -5.05
CA ALA A 143 -1.76 6.20 -4.03
C ALA A 143 -1.77 4.75 -4.53
N GLN A 144 -2.15 4.50 -5.78
CA GLN A 144 -2.16 3.17 -6.38
C GLN A 144 -0.75 2.60 -6.54
N VAL A 145 0.21 3.41 -6.99
CA VAL A 145 1.63 3.00 -7.09
C VAL A 145 2.18 2.71 -5.69
N ALA A 146 1.92 3.59 -4.71
CA ALA A 146 2.34 3.38 -3.33
C ALA A 146 1.73 2.10 -2.73
N GLU A 147 0.46 1.79 -3.00
CA GLU A 147 -0.19 0.55 -2.57
C GLU A 147 0.39 -0.70 -3.24
N THR A 148 0.75 -0.60 -4.52
CA THR A 148 1.38 -1.70 -5.26
C THR A 148 2.77 -2.03 -4.71
N LEU A 149 3.56 -0.99 -4.40
CA LEU A 149 4.94 -1.16 -3.91
C LEU A 149 4.99 -1.42 -2.41
N ILE A 150 4.01 -0.91 -1.65
CA ILE A 150 3.91 -1.02 -0.20
C ILE A 150 2.60 -1.74 0.16
N ALA A 151 2.60 -3.07 0.00
CA ALA A 151 1.43 -3.90 0.31
C ALA A 151 0.96 -3.69 1.76
N ARG A 152 1.91 -3.72 2.71
CA ARG A 152 1.68 -3.43 4.13
C ARG A 152 2.63 -2.34 4.60
N PRO A 153 2.14 -1.16 5.01
CA PRO A 153 3.02 -0.11 5.51
C PRO A 153 3.60 -0.49 6.87
N LYS A 154 4.84 -0.08 7.16
CA LYS A 154 5.53 -0.35 8.44
C LYS A 154 4.76 0.17 9.64
N LEU A 155 4.01 1.24 9.47
CA LEU A 155 3.15 1.76 10.52
C LEU A 155 2.09 0.75 10.98
N ASP A 156 1.50 -0.02 10.06
CA ASP A 156 0.51 -1.05 10.41
C ASP A 156 1.16 -2.20 11.19
N GLU A 157 2.36 -2.64 10.79
CA GLU A 157 3.14 -3.62 11.56
C GLU A 157 3.44 -3.13 12.99
N MET A 158 3.83 -1.87 13.13
CA MET A 158 4.13 -1.25 14.43
C MET A 158 2.89 -1.14 15.32
N ALA A 159 1.75 -0.73 14.74
CA ALA A 159 0.49 -0.62 15.47
C ALA A 159 0.02 -1.97 15.98
N CYS A 160 0.05 -3.02 15.15
CA CYS A 160 -0.34 -4.37 15.58
C CYS A 160 0.58 -4.94 16.67
N ALA A 161 1.86 -4.59 16.66
CA ALA A 161 2.79 -5.03 17.70
C ALA A 161 2.53 -4.36 19.05
N ALA A 162 1.91 -3.18 19.09
CA ALA A 162 1.57 -2.46 20.32
C ALA A 162 0.28 -2.96 20.98
N GLU A 163 -0.58 -3.68 20.25
CA GLU A 163 -1.84 -4.25 20.75
C GLU A 163 -1.68 -5.63 21.42
N ASN A 164 -0.47 -6.21 21.41
CA ASN A 164 -0.13 -7.50 22.03
C ASN A 164 0.79 -7.31 23.24
#